data_AF-A0A535G2I6-F1
#
_entry.id   AF-A0A535G2I6-F1
#
_cell.length_a   1.000
_cell.length_b   1.000
_cell.length_c   1.000
_cell.angle_alpha   90.00
_cell.angle_beta   90.00
_cell.angle_gamma   90.00
#
_symmetry.space_group_name_H-M   'P 1'
#
loop_
_entity.id
_entity.type
_entity.pdbx_description
1 polymer ?
#
loop_
_entity_poly.entity_id
_entity_poly.type
_entity_poly.pdbx_seq_one_letter_code
_entity_poly.pdbx_strand_id
1 'polypeptide(L)'
;MSQVRLRIEFIVTADVDRALCDIGHVMLERCPEGVFVEVAEDVAGRARAALGRGGVSAVPAAHEHPAASALPGSALDLVPISLAGIVDRIWLRAIDLADATRHARRGILRRYDAPRVRQLLRAEDRAYVWRRVVWMPRSILRARELRNVRPIVFDRSALTDGRERWGFTLAANLARWLAA
;
A
#
# COMPACT_ATOMS: atom_id res chain seq x y z
N MET A 1 -8.88 11.88 13.68
CA MET A 1 -7.43 11.88 13.98
C MET A 1 -6.77 12.69 12.88
N SER A 2 -5.90 13.63 13.24
CA SER A 2 -5.16 14.42 12.25
C SER A 2 -4.16 13.53 11.52
N GLN A 3 -4.05 13.69 10.20
CA GLN A 3 -3.12 12.94 9.36
C GLN A 3 -2.12 13.89 8.72
N VAL A 4 -0.89 13.41 8.57
CA VAL A 4 0.20 14.13 7.90
C VAL A 4 0.57 13.37 6.65
N ARG A 5 0.66 14.11 5.54
CA ARG A 5 1.12 13.60 4.26
C ARG A 5 2.59 13.96 4.04
N LEU A 6 3.36 12.97 3.61
CA LEU A 6 4.78 13.07 3.32
C LEU A 6 5.00 12.71 1.85
N ARG A 7 5.61 13.61 1.07
CA ARG A 7 6.19 13.26 -0.24
C ARG A 7 7.41 12.39 0.01
N ILE A 8 7.51 11.29 -0.73
CA ILE A 8 8.63 10.37 -0.61
C ILE A 8 9.43 10.24 -1.89
N GLU A 9 10.74 10.11 -1.73
CA GLU A 9 11.70 9.95 -2.83
C GLU A 9 12.74 8.90 -2.46
N PHE A 10 13.02 7.96 -3.37
CA PHE A 10 14.05 6.96 -3.15
C PHE A 10 15.44 7.59 -3.27
N ILE A 11 16.21 7.52 -2.19
CA ILE A 11 17.62 7.92 -2.18
C ILE A 11 18.48 6.72 -2.57
N VAL A 12 18.15 5.55 -2.01
CA VAL A 12 18.88 4.29 -2.21
C VAL A 12 17.88 3.14 -2.21
N THR A 13 18.15 2.10 -3.00
CA THR A 13 17.38 0.86 -2.93
C THR A 13 17.65 0.16 -1.61
N ALA A 14 16.66 0.19 -0.72
CA ALA A 14 16.68 -0.50 0.57
C ALA A 14 15.29 -1.10 0.89
N ASP A 15 15.14 -1.69 2.08
CA ASP A 15 13.93 -2.43 2.48
C ASP A 15 12.79 -1.49 2.91
N VAL A 16 12.18 -0.84 1.93
CA VAL A 16 11.03 0.05 2.13
C VAL A 16 9.78 -0.71 2.59
N ASP A 17 9.57 -1.95 2.14
CA ASP A 17 8.41 -2.75 2.57
C ASP A 17 8.45 -2.99 4.09
N ARG A 18 9.63 -3.32 4.64
CA ARG A 18 9.83 -3.45 6.10
C ARG A 18 9.68 -2.12 6.81
N ALA A 19 10.21 -1.04 6.25
CA ALA A 19 10.03 0.30 6.81
C ALA A 19 8.55 0.69 6.91
N LEU A 20 7.75 0.42 5.88
CA LEU A 20 6.30 0.66 5.89
C LEU A 20 5.58 -0.19 6.94
N CYS A 21 6.00 -1.45 7.11
CA CYS A 21 5.46 -2.31 8.18
C CYS A 21 5.85 -1.85 9.59
N ASP A 22 7.04 -1.24 9.78
CA ASP A 22 7.46 -0.66 11.06
C ASP A 22 6.59 0.54 11.48
N ILE A 23 5.96 1.22 10.52
CA ILE A 23 5.04 2.33 10.79
C ILE A 23 3.69 1.81 11.29
N GLY A 24 3.28 0.64 10.82
CA GLY A 24 2.01 0.01 11.17
C GLY A 24 0.92 0.33 10.16
N HIS A 25 0.25 1.47 10.33
CA HIS A 25 -0.85 1.90 9.47
C HIS A 25 -0.42 3.07 8.59
N VAL A 26 -0.51 2.89 7.28
CA VAL A 26 -0.18 3.93 6.30
C VAL A 26 -1.16 3.91 5.13
N MET A 27 -1.38 5.06 4.51
CA MET A 27 -1.90 5.12 3.15
C MET A 27 -0.78 5.56 2.22
N LEU A 28 -0.51 4.76 1.19
CA LEU A 28 0.36 5.11 0.09
C LEU A 28 -0.49 5.73 -1.01
N GLU A 29 0.02 6.76 -1.65
CA GLU A 29 -0.59 7.34 -2.85
C GLU A 29 0.47 7.55 -3.93
N ARG A 30 0.09 7.23 -5.16
CA ARG A 30 0.84 7.56 -6.35
C ARG A 30 -0.05 8.34 -7.29
N CYS A 31 0.42 9.49 -7.74
CA CYS A 31 -0.27 10.37 -8.66
C CYS A 31 0.76 11.07 -9.57
N PRO A 32 0.34 11.83 -10.60
CA PRO A 32 1.27 12.53 -11.49
C PRO A 32 2.26 13.45 -10.78
N GLU A 33 1.88 14.00 -9.63
CA GLU A 33 2.69 14.92 -8.84
C GLU A 33 3.82 14.19 -8.10
N GLY A 34 3.66 12.89 -7.81
CA GLY A 34 4.67 12.06 -7.16
C GLY A 34 4.10 10.93 -6.30
N VAL A 35 4.91 10.49 -5.35
CA VAL A 35 4.57 9.40 -4.44
C VAL A 35 4.53 9.93 -3.01
N PHE A 36 3.50 9.50 -2.27
CA PHE A 36 3.19 10.03 -0.96
C PHE A 36 2.86 8.92 0.03
N VAL A 37 3.17 9.20 1.29
CA VAL A 37 2.81 8.38 2.44
C VAL A 37 2.01 9.26 3.39
N GLU A 38 0.83 8.81 3.78
CA GLU A 38 -0.02 9.45 4.77
C GLU A 38 -0.08 8.60 6.04
N VAL A 39 0.15 9.26 7.16
CA VAL A 39 0.24 8.65 8.50
C VAL A 39 -0.50 9.52 9.51
N ALA A 40 -0.83 8.95 10.67
CA ALA A 40 -1.32 9.75 11.79
C ALA A 40 -0.22 10.74 12.26
N GLU A 41 -0.64 11.94 12.67
CA GLU A 41 0.26 13.03 13.04
C GLU A 41 1.22 12.66 14.18
N ASP A 42 0.73 11.94 15.19
CA ASP A 42 1.51 11.42 16.33
C ASP A 42 2.54 10.36 15.93
N VAL A 43 2.40 9.77 14.74
CA VAL A 43 3.33 8.76 14.18
C VAL A 43 4.31 9.39 13.19
N ALA A 44 4.10 10.63 12.73
CA ALA A 44 4.86 11.24 11.63
C ALA A 44 6.38 11.25 11.86
N GLY A 45 6.84 11.56 13.07
CA GLY A 45 8.27 11.54 13.42
C GLY A 45 8.89 10.14 13.29
N ARG A 46 8.18 9.11 13.81
CA ARG A 46 8.60 7.71 13.70
C ARG A 46 8.57 7.23 12.25
N ALA A 47 7.58 7.67 11.49
CA ALA A 47 7.42 7.33 10.08
C ALA A 47 8.60 7.84 9.23
N ARG A 48 9.01 9.10 9.42
CA ARG A 48 10.20 9.66 8.73
C ARG A 48 11.46 8.86 9.06
N ALA A 49 11.67 8.53 10.34
CA ALA A 49 12.82 7.74 10.75
C ALA A 49 12.81 6.32 10.16
N ALA A 50 11.65 5.66 10.12
CA ALA A 50 11.49 4.34 9.50
C ALA A 50 11.77 4.38 7.99
N LEU A 51 11.16 5.32 7.27
CA LEU A 51 11.37 5.52 5.83
C LEU A 51 12.83 5.84 5.51
N GLY A 52 13.48 6.68 6.31
CA GLY A 52 14.91 6.99 6.16
C GLY A 52 15.79 5.74 6.27
N ARG A 53 15.52 4.84 7.23
CA ARG A 53 16.19 3.53 7.31
C ARG A 53 15.89 2.63 6.10
N GLY A 54 14.70 2.77 5.53
CA GLY A 54 14.29 2.11 4.29
C GLY A 54 14.83 2.76 3.01
N GLY A 55 15.76 3.73 3.10
CA GLY A 55 16.39 4.37 1.95
C GLY A 55 15.54 5.45 1.26
N VAL A 56 14.52 5.96 1.95
CA VAL A 56 13.52 6.86 1.40
C VAL A 56 13.52 8.19 2.16
N SER A 57 13.67 9.30 1.43
CA SER A 57 13.44 10.64 1.96
C SER A 57 11.94 10.86 2.16
N ALA A 58 11.54 11.57 3.22
CA ALA A 58 10.14 11.85 3.50
C ALA A 58 9.95 13.30 4.00
N VAL A 59 9.35 14.14 3.16
CA VAL A 59 9.19 15.59 3.39
C VAL A 59 7.70 15.93 3.50
N PRO A 60 7.26 16.80 4.44
CA PRO A 60 5.88 17.27 4.47
C PRO A 60 5.40 17.78 3.11
N ALA A 61 4.18 17.40 2.72
CA ALA A 61 3.56 17.87 1.49
C ALA A 61 2.07 18.16 1.71
N ALA A 62 1.54 19.10 0.93
CA ALA A 62 0.12 19.41 0.92
C ALA A 62 -0.68 18.21 0.37
N HIS A 63 -1.94 18.14 0.77
CA HIS A 63 -2.86 17.10 0.37
C HIS A 63 -3.69 17.54 -0.83
N GLU A 64 -3.60 16.78 -1.91
CA GLU A 64 -4.49 16.93 -3.05
C GLU A 64 -5.42 15.72 -3.12
N HIS A 65 -6.72 15.99 -3.21
CA HIS A 65 -7.72 14.96 -3.40
C HIS A 65 -7.80 14.59 -4.89
N PRO A 66 -8.17 13.34 -5.23
CA PRO A 66 -8.45 12.98 -6.61
C PRO A 66 -9.55 13.89 -7.14
N ALA A 67 -9.47 14.25 -8.42
CA ALA A 67 -10.50 15.09 -9.05
C ALA A 67 -11.90 14.49 -8.82
N ALA A 68 -12.89 15.34 -8.56
CA ALA A 68 -14.26 14.90 -8.25
C ALA A 68 -14.91 14.06 -9.38
N SER A 69 -14.41 14.19 -10.61
CA SER A 69 -14.84 13.43 -11.79
C SER A 69 -14.16 12.06 -11.94
N ALA A 70 -13.18 11.72 -11.10
CA ALA A 70 -12.46 10.46 -11.18
C ALA A 70 -13.34 9.30 -10.73
N LEU A 71 -13.27 8.20 -11.47
CA LEU A 71 -14.03 6.98 -11.19
C LEU A 71 -13.14 6.01 -10.41
N PRO A 72 -13.61 5.46 -9.28
CA PRO A 72 -12.84 4.51 -8.51
C PRO A 72 -12.90 3.09 -9.10
N GLY A 73 -11.83 2.33 -8.91
CA GLY A 73 -11.76 0.91 -9.22
C GLY A 73 -10.88 0.16 -8.22
N SER A 74 -11.23 -1.09 -7.93
CA SER A 74 -10.43 -1.97 -7.09
C SER A 74 -9.44 -2.76 -7.93
N ALA A 75 -8.15 -2.68 -7.59
CA ALA A 75 -7.12 -3.53 -8.16
C ALA A 75 -6.87 -4.75 -7.25
N LEU A 76 -6.67 -5.93 -7.84
CA LEU A 76 -6.51 -7.19 -7.10
C LEU A 76 -5.06 -7.55 -6.75
N ASP A 77 -4.10 -6.89 -7.40
CA ASP A 77 -2.66 -7.10 -7.23
C ASP A 77 -1.94 -5.77 -6.91
N LEU A 78 -0.64 -5.85 -6.65
CA LEU A 78 0.25 -4.71 -6.47
C LEU A 78 1.06 -4.43 -7.74
N VAL A 79 0.60 -4.90 -8.91
CA VAL A 79 1.28 -4.61 -10.18
C VAL A 79 1.12 -3.13 -10.48
N PRO A 80 2.22 -2.39 -10.73
CA PRO A 80 2.13 -0.98 -11.09
C PRO A 80 1.25 -0.74 -12.31
N ILE A 81 0.48 0.34 -12.28
CA ILE A 81 -0.29 0.81 -13.42
C ILE A 81 0.44 2.04 -13.96
N SER A 82 1.07 1.89 -15.12
CA SER A 82 1.81 2.98 -15.79
C SER A 82 0.87 3.71 -16.76
N LEU A 83 -0.10 4.45 -16.22
CA LEU A 83 -0.99 5.33 -16.99
C LEU A 83 -1.01 6.73 -16.39
N ALA A 84 -0.93 7.74 -17.24
CA ALA A 84 -1.04 9.12 -16.81
C ALA A 84 -2.46 9.44 -16.30
N GLY A 85 -2.55 10.37 -15.35
CA GLY A 85 -3.83 10.88 -14.83
C GLY A 85 -4.55 9.94 -13.85
N ILE A 86 -3.91 8.88 -13.37
CA ILE A 86 -4.44 8.04 -12.30
C ILE A 86 -3.98 8.53 -10.93
N VAL A 87 -4.83 8.35 -9.92
CA VAL A 87 -4.43 8.41 -8.51
C VAL A 87 -4.62 7.02 -7.91
N ASP A 88 -3.51 6.36 -7.56
CA ASP A 88 -3.47 4.99 -7.07
C ASP A 88 -3.16 4.98 -5.58
N ARG A 89 -4.12 4.50 -4.78
CA ARG A 89 -4.04 4.50 -3.32
C ARG A 89 -3.99 3.09 -2.79
N ILE A 90 -3.07 2.86 -1.85
CA ILE A 90 -2.97 1.62 -1.09
C ILE A 90 -3.08 1.94 0.39
N TRP A 91 -4.08 1.40 1.06
CA TRP A 91 -4.13 1.36 2.51
C TRP A 91 -3.40 0.10 2.96
N LEU A 92 -2.46 0.28 3.87
CA LEU A 92 -1.59 -0.77 4.39
C LEU A 92 -1.73 -0.82 5.92
N ARG A 93 -1.79 -2.03 6.44
CA ARG A 93 -1.77 -2.30 7.87
C ARG A 93 -0.83 -3.48 8.15
N ALA A 94 0.17 -3.24 8.99
CA ALA A 94 1.04 -4.31 9.46
C ALA A 94 0.24 -5.33 10.28
N ILE A 95 0.61 -6.60 10.15
CA ILE A 95 0.09 -7.68 10.97
C ILE A 95 1.17 -8.06 11.97
N ASP A 96 0.85 -7.97 13.26
CA ASP A 96 1.79 -8.39 14.29
C ASP A 96 1.96 -9.92 14.31
N LEU A 97 2.98 -10.38 15.04
CA LEU A 97 3.32 -11.80 15.10
C LEU A 97 2.22 -12.63 15.78
N ALA A 98 1.50 -12.07 16.75
CA ALA A 98 0.46 -12.77 17.49
C ALA A 98 -0.76 -13.03 16.59
N ASP A 99 -1.20 -12.02 15.84
CA ASP A 99 -2.25 -12.11 14.85
C ASP A 99 -1.84 -13.00 13.69
N ALA A 100 -0.62 -12.87 13.17
CA ALA A 100 -0.07 -13.79 12.17
C ALA A 100 -0.14 -15.25 12.63
N THR A 101 0.25 -15.53 13.88
CA THR A 101 0.17 -16.86 14.48
C THR A 101 -1.27 -17.34 14.62
N ARG A 102 -2.19 -16.47 15.04
CA ARG A 102 -3.63 -16.76 15.12
C ARG A 102 -4.19 -17.13 13.74
N HIS A 103 -3.83 -16.37 12.71
CA HIS A 103 -4.22 -16.63 11.32
C HIS A 103 -3.62 -17.92 10.78
N ALA A 104 -2.37 -18.25 11.14
CA ALA A 104 -1.74 -19.52 10.82
C ALA A 104 -2.54 -20.71 11.41
N ARG A 105 -2.89 -20.63 12.70
CA ARG A 105 -3.68 -21.67 13.39
C ARG A 105 -5.08 -21.85 12.80
N ARG A 106 -5.71 -20.75 12.37
CA ARG A 106 -7.02 -20.77 11.67
C ARG A 106 -6.94 -21.27 10.23
N GLY A 107 -5.75 -21.61 9.74
CA GLY A 107 -5.54 -22.12 8.38
C GLY A 107 -5.62 -21.05 7.29
N ILE A 108 -5.74 -19.76 7.64
CA ILE A 108 -5.80 -18.66 6.66
C ILE A 108 -4.49 -18.56 5.87
N LEU A 109 -3.38 -18.92 6.51
CA LEU A 109 -2.07 -18.96 5.87
C LEU A 109 -1.79 -20.26 5.09
N ARG A 110 -2.70 -21.25 5.05
CA ARG A 110 -2.49 -22.52 4.31
C ARG A 110 -2.34 -22.32 2.81
N ARG A 111 -2.81 -21.18 2.28
CA ARG A 111 -2.61 -20.80 0.87
C ARG A 111 -1.18 -20.35 0.55
N TYR A 112 -0.32 -20.21 1.55
CA TYR A 112 1.09 -19.86 1.40
C TYR A 112 1.97 -21.08 1.68
N ASP A 113 3.16 -21.11 1.08
CA ASP A 113 4.10 -22.21 1.28
C ASP A 113 4.63 -22.28 2.73
N ALA A 114 5.05 -23.48 3.14
CA ALA A 114 5.56 -23.71 4.50
C ALA A 114 6.83 -22.88 4.83
N PRO A 115 7.81 -22.69 3.92
CA PRO A 115 8.96 -21.81 4.17
C PRO A 115 8.56 -20.38 4.54
N ARG A 116 7.60 -19.77 3.81
CA ARG A 116 7.10 -18.42 4.09
C ARG A 116 6.51 -18.30 5.49
N VAL A 117 5.70 -19.28 5.88
CA VAL A 117 5.11 -19.30 7.22
C VAL A 117 6.20 -19.39 8.30
N ARG A 118 7.26 -20.17 8.06
CA ARG A 118 8.39 -20.25 9.00
C ARG A 118 9.16 -18.93 9.11
N GLN A 119 9.45 -18.26 8.00
CA GLN A 119 10.13 -16.95 7.99
C GLN A 119 9.34 -15.91 8.79
N LEU A 120 8.02 -15.89 8.61
CA LEU A 120 7.13 -15.02 9.39
C LEU A 120 7.19 -15.33 10.89
N LEU A 121 7.10 -16.62 11.27
CA LEU A 121 7.14 -17.04 12.67
C LEU A 121 8.49 -16.82 13.35
N ARG A 122 9.58 -16.71 12.57
CA ARG A 122 10.93 -16.38 13.03
C ARG A 122 11.24 -14.88 13.04
N ALA A 123 10.27 -14.03 12.67
CA ALA A 123 10.45 -12.59 12.47
C ALA A 123 11.52 -12.21 11.42
N GLU A 124 11.84 -13.13 10.51
CA GLU A 124 12.69 -12.89 9.34
C GLU A 124 11.91 -12.11 8.27
N ASP A 125 10.61 -12.41 8.13
CA ASP A 125 9.66 -11.68 7.27
C ASP A 125 8.59 -10.99 8.12
N ARG A 126 7.89 -10.03 7.54
CA ARG A 126 6.72 -9.39 8.13
C ARG A 126 5.53 -9.51 7.20
N ALA A 127 4.37 -9.73 7.79
CA ALA A 127 3.11 -9.74 7.07
C ALA A 127 2.43 -8.38 7.18
N TYR A 128 1.73 -8.02 6.12
CA TYR A 128 0.84 -6.88 6.10
C TYR A 128 -0.43 -7.26 5.35
N VAL A 129 -1.48 -6.51 5.61
CA VAL A 129 -2.67 -6.50 4.77
C VAL A 129 -2.78 -5.17 4.05
N TRP A 130 -3.36 -5.22 2.86
CA TRP A 130 -3.49 -4.06 2.02
C TRP A 130 -4.80 -4.07 1.24
N ARG A 131 -5.26 -2.88 0.90
CA ARG A 131 -6.38 -2.62 -0.02
C ARG A 131 -5.94 -1.56 -1.01
N ARG A 132 -6.28 -1.73 -2.29
CA ARG A 132 -5.89 -0.81 -3.36
C ARG A 132 -7.11 -0.28 -4.09
N VAL A 133 -7.16 1.05 -4.25
CA VAL A 133 -8.18 1.74 -5.05
C VAL A 133 -7.47 2.69 -6.00
N VAL A 134 -7.83 2.56 -7.27
CA VAL A 134 -7.33 3.41 -8.35
C VAL A 134 -8.44 4.35 -8.75
N TRP A 135 -8.16 5.64 -8.77
CA TRP A 135 -9.04 6.68 -9.28
C TRP A 135 -8.57 7.04 -10.68
N MET A 136 -9.47 6.95 -11.65
CA MET A 136 -9.13 7.11 -13.06
C MET A 136 -10.15 7.99 -13.79
N PRO A 137 -9.72 8.81 -14.76
CA PRO A 137 -10.67 9.51 -15.62
C PRO A 137 -11.44 8.52 -16.49
N ARG A 138 -12.66 8.90 -16.87
CA ARG A 138 -13.53 8.06 -17.69
C ARG A 138 -12.91 7.69 -19.05
N SER A 139 -12.04 8.55 -19.58
CA SER A 139 -11.37 8.38 -20.88
C SER A 139 -10.49 7.14 -20.96
N ILE A 140 -9.91 6.70 -19.83
CA ILE A 140 -8.93 5.61 -19.82
C ILE A 140 -9.48 4.28 -19.29
N LEU A 141 -10.77 4.20 -18.93
CA LEU A 141 -11.39 2.99 -18.35
C LEU A 141 -11.19 1.72 -19.18
N ARG A 142 -11.03 1.85 -20.51
CA ARG A 142 -10.86 0.72 -21.44
C ARG A 142 -9.39 0.43 -21.77
N ALA A 143 -8.45 1.12 -21.13
CA ALA A 143 -7.02 0.91 -21.34
C ALA A 143 -6.61 -0.51 -20.89
N ARG A 144 -5.66 -1.12 -21.61
CA ARG A 144 -5.23 -2.51 -21.41
C ARG A 144 -4.55 -2.73 -20.06
N GLU A 145 -3.93 -1.68 -19.54
CA GLU A 145 -3.25 -1.61 -18.25
C GLU A 145 -4.26 -1.75 -17.10
N LEU A 146 -5.52 -1.38 -17.32
CA LEU A 146 -6.62 -1.44 -16.34
C LEU A 146 -7.43 -2.75 -16.40
N ARG A 147 -7.02 -3.74 -17.21
CA ARG A 147 -7.75 -5.01 -17.39
C ARG A 147 -8.03 -5.77 -16.07
N ASN A 148 -7.15 -5.61 -15.09
CA ASN A 148 -7.24 -6.23 -13.76
C ASN A 148 -7.92 -5.33 -12.72
N VAL A 149 -8.29 -4.10 -13.10
CA VAL A 149 -9.00 -3.16 -12.24
C VAL A 149 -10.50 -3.34 -12.45
N ARG A 150 -11.24 -3.49 -11.36
CA ARG A 150 -12.70 -3.64 -11.36
C ARG A 150 -13.34 -2.32 -10.96
N PRO A 151 -14.09 -1.65 -11.86
CA PRO A 151 -14.76 -0.40 -11.54
C PRO A 151 -15.71 -0.56 -10.34
N ILE A 152 -15.70 0.42 -9.44
CA ILE A 152 -16.63 0.52 -8.31
C ILE A 152 -17.72 1.50 -8.73
N VAL A 153 -18.86 0.98 -9.20
CA VAL A 153 -19.93 1.80 -9.81
C VAL A 153 -21.05 2.12 -8.82
N PHE A 154 -21.52 1.11 -8.07
CA PHE A 154 -22.70 1.24 -7.22
C PHE A 154 -22.39 1.11 -5.73
N ASP A 155 -21.36 0.35 -5.38
CA ASP A 155 -21.01 0.05 -3.99
C ASP A 155 -19.91 0.98 -3.50
N ARG A 156 -20.29 2.17 -3.01
CA ARG A 156 -19.32 3.09 -2.39
C ARG A 156 -18.72 2.53 -1.11
N SER A 157 -19.38 1.58 -0.43
CA SER A 157 -18.79 0.92 0.74
C SER A 157 -17.57 0.07 0.38
N ALA A 158 -17.45 -0.39 -0.87
CA ALA A 158 -16.23 -1.04 -1.36
C ALA A 158 -14.97 -0.13 -1.31
N LEU A 159 -15.15 1.20 -1.21
CA LEU A 159 -14.06 2.16 -1.02
C LEU A 159 -13.52 2.18 0.42
N THR A 160 -14.32 1.78 1.40
CA THR A 160 -13.96 1.74 2.83
C THR A 160 -13.71 0.31 3.28
N ASP A 161 -14.65 -0.58 2.97
CA ASP A 161 -14.76 -1.95 3.49
C ASP A 161 -14.34 -3.02 2.46
N GLY A 162 -13.62 -2.58 1.41
CA GLY A 162 -13.09 -3.49 0.40
C GLY A 162 -12.22 -4.59 1.01
N ARG A 163 -12.24 -5.77 0.39
CA ARG A 163 -11.51 -6.94 0.89
C ARG A 163 -10.00 -6.69 0.99
N GLU A 164 -9.48 -6.79 2.20
CA GLU A 164 -8.05 -6.78 2.48
C GLU A 164 -7.35 -8.02 1.88
N ARG A 165 -6.15 -7.82 1.35
CA ARG A 165 -5.28 -8.86 0.80
C ARG A 165 -3.97 -8.87 1.57
N TRP A 166 -3.37 -10.05 1.66
CA TRP A 166 -2.12 -10.22 2.40
C TRP A 166 -0.92 -9.95 1.49
N GLY A 167 0.15 -9.45 2.09
CA GLY A 167 1.47 -9.33 1.49
C GLY A 167 2.56 -9.56 2.52
N PHE A 168 3.79 -9.65 2.02
CA PHE A 168 4.97 -9.96 2.83
C PHE A 168 6.15 -9.10 2.38
N THR A 169 6.94 -8.64 3.34
CA THR A 169 8.02 -7.68 3.09
C THR A 169 9.11 -8.22 2.20
N LEU A 170 9.50 -9.49 2.35
CA LEU A 170 10.51 -10.11 1.49
C LEU A 170 10.08 -10.26 0.03
N ALA A 171 8.79 -10.09 -0.29
CA ALA A 171 8.34 -10.10 -1.68
C ALA A 171 8.67 -8.79 -2.42
N ALA A 172 8.99 -7.70 -1.70
CA ALA A 172 9.29 -6.38 -2.26
C ALA A 172 8.21 -5.87 -3.24
N ASN A 173 6.95 -6.19 -2.96
CA ASN A 173 5.83 -5.79 -3.83
C ASN A 173 5.54 -4.29 -3.68
N LEU A 174 5.69 -3.72 -2.49
CA LEU A 174 5.46 -2.29 -2.28
C LEU A 174 6.63 -1.47 -2.86
N ALA A 175 7.87 -1.96 -2.76
CA ALA A 175 9.02 -1.34 -3.41
C ALA A 175 8.83 -1.25 -4.94
N ARG A 176 8.44 -2.36 -5.60
CA ARG A 176 8.08 -2.36 -7.03
C ARG A 176 6.88 -1.46 -7.31
N TRP A 177 5.89 -1.53 -6.41
CA TRP A 177 4.83 -0.55 -6.14
C TRP A 177 5.25 0.87 -6.47
N LEU A 178 6.17 1.34 -5.63
CA LEU A 178 6.57 2.72 -5.43
C LEU A 178 7.60 3.22 -6.45
N ALA A 179 8.37 2.33 -7.07
CA ALA A 179 9.44 2.68 -8.01
C ALA A 179 9.03 2.71 -9.50
N ALA A 180 7.83 2.23 -9.82
CA ALA A 180 7.36 2.10 -11.21
C ALA A 180 6.78 3.38 -11.83
#